data_AF-A0A167X7D7-F1
#
_entry.id   AF-A0A167X7D7-F1
#
_cell.length_a   1.000
_cell.length_b   1.000
_cell.length_c   1.000
_cell.angle_alpha   90.00
_cell.angle_beta   90.00
_cell.angle_gamma   90.00
#
_symmetry.space_group_name_H-M   'P 1'
#
loop_
_entity.id
_entity.type
_entity.pdbx_description
1 polymer ?
#
loop_
_entity_poly.entity_id
_entity_poly.type
_entity_poly.pdbx_seq_one_letter_code
_entity_poly.pdbx_strand_id
1 'polypeptide(L)'
;MKSEESWLNDPFWVYPHLVEQIALIQEPAVWAIRDHVRSMETEGKPQGRPQPDYRRLHDIARHAIHVNETLDIAVQNIEHILTQHASYTKSKPDNTSPASEDIHLRLGSWQSFIANLRSRSIANEKRLQNEIQLAFNTVAQHDASVTLEIGRATQLDSATMKTIAFVTLTFLPPTFICAIFSTSFFDFGGDSGWSMSNKFWVYWVFAIPTTVFTTLVWTYWPNIRRIFFSKNE
;
A
#
# COMPACT_ATOMS: atom_id res chain seq x y z
N MET A 1 -54.45 12.62 16.00
CA MET A 1 -55.02 13.98 15.96
C MET A 1 -55.40 14.49 17.36
N LYS A 2 -56.21 13.80 18.18
CA LYS A 2 -56.47 14.21 19.59
C LYS A 2 -55.26 14.16 20.54
N SER A 3 -54.23 13.37 20.23
CA SER A 3 -52.99 13.27 21.03
C SER A 3 -52.04 14.46 20.82
N GLU A 4 -52.12 15.15 19.68
CA GLU A 4 -51.22 16.27 19.38
C GLU A 4 -51.63 17.56 20.10
N GLU A 5 -52.92 17.75 20.37
CA GLU A 5 -53.40 18.90 21.15
C GLU A 5 -52.96 18.84 22.62
N SER A 6 -52.87 17.64 23.21
CA SER A 6 -52.42 17.49 24.60
C SER A 6 -50.92 17.73 24.75
N TRP A 7 -50.14 17.49 23.69
CA TRP A 7 -48.70 17.75 23.66
C TRP A 7 -48.38 19.24 23.73
N LEU A 8 -49.26 20.13 23.25
CA LEU A 8 -49.02 21.58 23.26
C LEU A 8 -48.81 22.17 24.67
N ASN A 9 -49.22 21.45 25.72
CA ASN A 9 -49.00 21.85 27.11
C ASN A 9 -47.56 21.59 27.60
N ASP A 10 -46.78 20.79 26.89
CA ASP A 10 -45.39 20.51 27.19
C ASP A 10 -44.47 21.30 26.25
N PRO A 11 -43.59 22.19 26.74
CA PRO A 11 -42.73 23.02 25.88
C PRO A 11 -41.78 22.21 24.98
N PHE A 12 -41.58 20.91 25.24
CA PHE A 12 -40.72 20.04 24.44
C PHE A 12 -41.43 19.34 23.28
N TRP A 13 -42.73 19.58 23.06
CA TRP A 13 -43.56 18.90 22.06
C TRP A 13 -42.99 18.91 20.62
N VAL A 14 -42.20 19.92 20.29
CA VAL A 14 -41.62 20.10 18.94
C VAL A 14 -40.41 19.19 18.69
N TYR A 15 -39.65 18.84 19.74
CA TYR A 15 -38.39 18.11 19.58
C TYR A 15 -38.56 16.70 18.99
N PRO A 16 -39.55 15.87 19.39
CA PRO A 16 -39.77 14.57 18.75
C PRO A 16 -39.92 14.66 17.23
N HIS A 17 -40.61 15.69 16.74
CA HIS A 17 -40.84 15.93 15.31
C HIS A 17 -39.57 16.38 14.59
N LEU A 18 -38.79 17.29 15.20
CA LEU A 18 -37.52 17.73 14.64
C LEU A 18 -36.50 16.60 14.56
N VAL A 19 -36.41 15.79 15.62
CA VAL A 19 -35.50 14.65 15.68
C VAL A 19 -35.88 13.59 14.65
N GLU A 20 -37.17 13.33 14.44
CA GLU A 20 -37.65 12.45 13.37
C GLU A 20 -37.16 12.93 12.00
N GLN A 21 -37.28 14.22 11.68
CA GLN A 21 -36.77 14.75 10.40
C GLN A 21 -35.25 14.65 10.28
N ILE A 22 -34.51 14.91 11.36
CA ILE A 22 -33.05 14.74 11.39
C ILE A 22 -32.69 13.26 11.12
N ALA A 23 -33.38 12.33 11.77
CA ALA A 23 -33.17 10.89 11.58
C ALA A 23 -33.41 10.46 10.12
N LEU A 24 -34.49 10.96 9.51
CA LEU A 24 -34.84 10.67 8.10
C LEU A 24 -33.82 11.23 7.10
N ILE A 25 -33.13 12.34 7.43
CA ILE A 25 -32.07 12.91 6.58
C ILE A 25 -30.74 12.16 6.78
N GLN A 26 -30.45 11.74 8.02
CA GLN A 26 -29.20 11.06 8.36
C GLN A 26 -29.14 9.61 7.87
N GLU A 27 -30.28 8.91 7.85
CA GLU A 27 -30.33 7.51 7.40
C GLU A 27 -29.77 7.31 5.98
N PRO A 28 -30.21 8.05 4.93
CA PRO A 28 -29.66 7.93 3.59
C PRO A 28 -28.15 8.17 3.51
N ALA A 29 -27.60 9.08 4.32
CA ALA A 29 -26.16 9.35 4.34
C ALA A 29 -25.37 8.14 4.84
N VAL A 30 -25.84 7.47 5.89
CA VAL A 30 -25.22 6.24 6.41
C VAL A 30 -25.26 5.11 5.37
N TRP A 31 -26.40 4.97 4.68
CA TRP A 31 -26.54 3.96 3.62
C TRP A 31 -25.68 4.25 2.40
N ALA A 32 -25.51 5.52 2.00
CA ALA A 32 -24.64 5.91 0.90
C ALA A 32 -23.18 5.50 1.16
N ILE A 33 -22.67 5.71 2.38
CA ILE A 33 -21.33 5.23 2.77
C ILE A 33 -21.23 3.70 2.66
N ARG A 34 -22.23 2.97 3.16
CA ARG A 34 -22.29 1.50 3.01
C ARG A 34 -22.22 1.09 1.55
N ASP A 35 -22.96 1.76 0.67
CA ASP A 35 -23.05 1.40 -0.74
C ASP A 35 -21.73 1.64 -1.46
N HIS A 36 -21.04 2.73 -1.13
CA HIS A 36 -19.66 2.94 -1.58
C HIS A 36 -18.73 1.85 -1.09
N VAL A 37 -18.77 1.49 0.20
CA VAL A 37 -17.95 0.40 0.75
C VAL A 37 -18.21 -0.91 0.04
N ARG A 38 -19.50 -1.28 -0.12
CA ARG A 38 -19.91 -2.50 -0.80
C ARG A 38 -19.45 -2.53 -2.26
N SER A 39 -19.50 -1.40 -2.95
CA SER A 39 -19.05 -1.32 -4.35
C SER A 39 -17.56 -1.66 -4.50
N MET A 40 -16.75 -1.35 -3.50
CA MET A 40 -15.32 -1.67 -3.50
C MET A 40 -15.08 -3.13 -3.08
N GLU A 41 -15.76 -3.61 -2.04
CA GLU A 41 -15.66 -5.00 -1.58
C GLU A 41 -16.06 -6.02 -2.67
N THR A 42 -16.95 -5.60 -3.58
CA THR A 42 -17.43 -6.44 -4.69
C THR A 42 -16.66 -6.22 -5.99
N GLU A 43 -15.71 -5.28 -6.00
CA GLU A 43 -14.85 -5.06 -7.15
C GLU A 43 -13.95 -6.28 -7.38
N GLY A 44 -13.94 -6.79 -8.61
CA GLY A 44 -13.17 -7.97 -8.95
C GLY A 44 -11.67 -7.72 -8.80
N LYS A 45 -10.90 -8.77 -8.47
CA LYS A 45 -9.43 -8.67 -8.44
C LYS A 45 -8.92 -8.24 -9.82
N PRO A 46 -8.16 -7.15 -9.93
CA PRO A 46 -7.68 -6.67 -11.22
C PRO A 46 -6.71 -7.67 -11.86
N GLN A 47 -6.81 -7.83 -13.18
CA GLN A 47 -5.79 -8.53 -13.96
C GLN A 47 -4.62 -7.57 -14.20
N GLY A 48 -3.46 -7.85 -13.61
CA GLY A 48 -2.26 -7.01 -13.75
C GLY A 48 -1.97 -6.14 -12.52
N ARG A 49 -1.30 -5.00 -12.72
CA ARG A 49 -0.97 -4.07 -11.63
C ARG A 49 -2.25 -3.40 -11.11
N PRO A 50 -2.58 -3.54 -9.81
CA PRO A 50 -3.72 -2.83 -9.23
C PRO A 50 -3.52 -1.32 -9.34
N GLN A 51 -4.58 -0.58 -9.68
CA GLN A 51 -4.59 0.88 -9.75
C GLN A 51 -5.79 1.46 -8.99
N PRO A 52 -5.76 1.44 -7.65
CA PRO A 52 -6.84 2.00 -6.85
C PRO A 52 -6.94 3.52 -7.04
N ASP A 53 -8.17 4.05 -7.10
CA ASP A 53 -8.41 5.50 -7.04
C ASP A 53 -8.31 5.98 -5.58
N TYR A 54 -7.07 6.22 -5.14
CA TYR A 54 -6.80 6.70 -3.78
C TYR A 54 -7.48 8.03 -3.45
N ARG A 55 -7.72 8.88 -4.46
CA ARG A 55 -8.38 10.16 -4.23
C ARG A 55 -9.84 9.93 -3.85
N ARG A 56 -10.55 9.11 -4.64
CA ARG A 56 -11.93 8.72 -4.35
C ARG A 56 -12.03 7.98 -3.01
N LEU A 57 -11.11 7.07 -2.71
CA LEU A 57 -11.05 6.38 -1.42
C LEU A 57 -10.96 7.36 -0.23
N HIS A 58 -10.06 8.33 -0.30
CA HIS A 58 -9.92 9.35 0.74
C HIS A 58 -11.12 10.29 0.82
N ASP A 59 -11.74 10.63 -0.31
CA ASP A 59 -12.92 11.50 -0.33
C ASP A 59 -14.12 10.79 0.34
N ILE A 60 -14.34 9.49 0.07
CA ILE A 60 -15.35 8.68 0.75
C ILE A 60 -15.03 8.58 2.26
N ALA A 61 -13.76 8.40 2.63
CA ALA A 61 -13.36 8.33 4.04
C ALA A 61 -13.65 9.64 4.78
N ARG A 62 -13.38 10.78 4.15
CA ARG A 62 -13.75 12.10 4.71
C ARG A 62 -15.24 12.22 4.96
N HIS A 63 -16.06 11.78 3.99
CA HIS A 63 -17.52 11.81 4.16
C HIS A 63 -18.01 10.85 5.25
N ALA A 64 -17.41 9.66 5.38
CA ALA A 64 -17.73 8.72 6.46
C ALA A 64 -17.44 9.32 7.85
N ILE A 65 -16.29 9.97 8.01
CA ILE A 65 -15.93 10.68 9.25
C ILE A 65 -16.94 11.78 9.57
N HIS A 66 -17.32 12.58 8.58
CA HIS A 66 -18.30 13.66 8.78
C HIS A 66 -19.69 13.13 9.14
N VAL A 67 -20.15 12.03 8.52
CA VAL A 67 -21.42 11.38 8.88
C VAL A 67 -21.37 10.89 10.34
N ASN A 68 -20.26 10.26 10.76
CA ASN A 68 -20.07 9.86 12.16
C ASN A 68 -20.15 11.06 13.10
N GLU A 69 -19.41 12.13 12.82
CA GLU A 69 -19.42 13.36 13.63
C GLU A 69 -20.84 13.93 13.78
N THR A 70 -21.59 14.05 12.69
CA THR A 70 -22.96 14.61 12.75
C THR A 70 -23.93 13.72 13.53
N LEU A 71 -23.77 12.39 13.48
CA LEU A 71 -24.55 11.43 14.27
C LEU A 71 -24.16 11.50 15.76
N ASP A 72 -22.88 11.64 16.08
CA ASP A 72 -22.39 11.81 17.45
C ASP A 72 -22.99 13.07 18.09
N ILE A 73 -23.00 14.17 17.35
CA ILE A 73 -23.59 15.44 17.80
C ILE A 73 -25.10 15.28 17.96
N ALA A 74 -25.79 14.61 17.04
CA ALA A 74 -27.23 14.39 17.14
C ALA A 74 -27.60 13.56 18.39
N VAL A 75 -26.87 12.47 18.68
CA VAL A 75 -27.08 11.65 19.88
C VAL A 75 -26.87 12.47 21.14
N GLN A 76 -25.78 13.23 21.23
CA GLN A 76 -25.47 14.08 22.40
C GLN A 76 -26.52 15.17 22.62
N ASN A 77 -26.99 15.81 21.55
CA ASN A 77 -28.02 16.84 21.65
C ASN A 77 -29.35 16.26 22.15
N ILE A 78 -29.74 15.07 21.67
CA ILE A 78 -30.98 14.42 22.13
C ILE A 78 -30.85 13.96 23.58
N GLU A 79 -29.67 13.45 23.97
CA GLU A 79 -29.39 13.09 25.37
C GLU A 79 -29.55 14.30 26.30
N HIS A 80 -29.05 15.46 25.87
CA HIS A 80 -29.21 16.70 26.60
C HIS A 80 -30.67 17.13 26.70
N ILE A 81 -31.42 17.07 25.59
CA ILE A 81 -32.87 17.38 25.56
C ILE A 81 -33.64 16.44 26.51
N LEU A 82 -33.35 15.14 26.49
CA LEU A 82 -33.95 14.16 27.39
C LEU A 82 -33.66 14.48 28.86
N THR A 83 -32.42 14.85 29.18
CA THR A 83 -32.02 15.22 30.54
C THR A 83 -32.72 16.49 31.02
N GLN A 84 -32.83 17.49 30.14
CA GLN A 84 -33.57 18.73 30.42
C GLN A 84 -35.07 18.47 30.60
N HIS A 85 -35.67 17.66 29.74
CA HIS A 85 -37.07 17.27 29.85
C HIS A 85 -37.35 16.53 31.17
N ALA A 86 -36.50 15.56 31.54
CA ALA A 86 -36.64 14.84 32.80
C ALA A 86 -36.53 15.78 34.02
N SER A 87 -35.67 16.80 33.94
CA SER A 87 -35.54 17.83 34.97
C SER A 87 -36.78 18.73 35.02
N TYR A 88 -37.33 19.10 33.86
CA TYR A 88 -38.56 19.88 33.74
C TYR A 88 -39.75 19.15 34.37
N THR A 89 -39.98 17.88 34.00
CA THR A 89 -41.08 17.07 34.53
C THR A 89 -40.95 16.89 36.05
N LYS A 90 -39.74 16.66 36.58
CA LYS A 90 -39.49 16.58 38.04
C LYS A 90 -39.77 17.90 38.77
N SER A 91 -39.48 19.04 38.14
CA SER A 91 -39.68 20.37 38.74
C SER A 91 -41.14 20.79 38.83
N LYS A 92 -42.03 20.15 38.05
CA LYS A 92 -43.47 20.42 38.00
C LYS A 92 -44.27 19.11 38.04
N PRO A 93 -44.37 18.46 39.20
CA PRO A 93 -45.05 17.17 39.32
C PRO A 93 -46.52 17.21 38.87
N ASP A 94 -47.23 18.33 39.10
CA ASP A 94 -48.62 18.53 38.64
C ASP A 94 -48.77 18.58 37.11
N ASN A 95 -47.68 18.81 36.36
CA ASN A 95 -47.66 18.81 34.90
C ASN A 95 -47.18 17.48 34.30
N THR A 96 -46.94 16.45 35.12
CA THR A 96 -46.59 15.10 34.65
C THR A 96 -47.83 14.46 34.02
N SER A 97 -48.12 14.86 32.80
CA SER A 97 -49.22 14.34 32.02
C SER A 97 -48.77 13.13 31.20
N PRO A 98 -49.69 12.23 30.83
CA PRO A 98 -49.39 11.15 29.88
C PRO A 98 -48.76 11.66 28.57
N ALA A 99 -49.03 12.92 28.18
CA ALA A 99 -48.42 13.55 27.01
C ALA A 99 -46.92 13.86 27.21
N SER A 100 -46.52 14.32 28.39
CA SER A 100 -45.10 14.58 28.72
C SER A 100 -44.29 13.28 28.76
N GLU A 101 -44.88 12.22 29.32
CA GLU A 101 -44.26 10.88 29.31
C GLU A 101 -44.10 10.34 27.89
N ASP A 102 -45.13 10.46 27.05
CA ASP A 102 -45.10 10.05 25.64
C ASP A 102 -44.04 10.83 24.83
N ILE A 103 -43.91 12.15 25.04
CA ILE A 103 -42.85 12.98 24.44
C ILE A 103 -41.46 12.45 24.83
N HIS A 104 -41.23 12.17 26.11
CA HIS A 104 -39.96 11.66 26.61
C HIS A 104 -39.64 10.28 25.99
N LEU A 105 -40.61 9.38 25.95
CA LEU A 105 -40.47 8.04 25.36
C LEU A 105 -40.18 8.11 23.85
N ARG A 106 -40.84 9.02 23.13
CA ARG A 106 -40.59 9.20 21.68
C ARG A 106 -39.21 9.78 21.42
N LEU A 107 -38.74 10.73 22.23
CA LEU A 107 -37.37 11.24 22.16
C LEU A 107 -36.34 10.14 22.45
N GLY A 108 -36.56 9.30 23.48
CA GLY A 108 -35.67 8.18 23.80
C GLY A 108 -35.64 7.12 22.70
N SER A 109 -36.78 6.87 22.06
CA SER A 109 -36.89 5.96 20.91
C SER A 109 -36.06 6.47 19.73
N TRP A 110 -36.18 7.76 19.40
CA TRP A 110 -35.38 8.36 18.33
C TRP A 110 -33.89 8.47 18.66
N GLN A 111 -33.53 8.77 19.91
CA GLN A 111 -32.15 8.74 20.36
C GLN A 111 -31.53 7.36 20.11
N SER A 112 -32.25 6.30 20.48
CA SER A 112 -31.83 4.92 20.26
C SER A 112 -31.68 4.60 18.77
N PHE A 113 -32.61 5.06 17.93
CA PHE A 113 -32.53 4.91 16.47
C PHE A 113 -31.28 5.58 15.89
N ILE A 114 -31.00 6.84 16.25
CA ILE A 114 -29.81 7.55 15.76
C ILE A 114 -28.52 6.94 16.33
N ALA A 115 -28.52 6.46 17.58
CA ALA A 115 -27.38 5.73 18.14
C ALA A 115 -27.09 4.41 17.40
N ASN A 116 -28.13 3.73 16.91
CA ASN A 116 -27.98 2.56 16.04
C ASN A 116 -27.41 2.95 14.67
N LEU A 117 -27.88 4.06 14.06
CA LEU A 117 -27.31 4.59 12.83
C LEU A 117 -25.82 4.97 12.99
N ARG A 118 -25.47 5.63 14.09
CA ARG A 118 -24.08 5.94 14.48
C ARG A 118 -23.22 4.70 14.53
N SER A 119 -23.69 3.67 15.24
CA SER A 119 -22.96 2.40 15.36
C SER A 119 -22.71 1.74 14.00
N ARG A 120 -23.69 1.81 13.10
CA ARG A 120 -23.56 1.30 11.72
C ARG A 120 -22.58 2.14 10.90
N SER A 121 -22.61 3.46 11.05
CA SER A 121 -21.73 4.37 10.33
C SER A 121 -20.26 4.16 10.75
N ILE A 122 -20.00 3.98 12.05
CA ILE A 122 -18.66 3.60 12.57
C ILE A 122 -18.22 2.23 12.02
N ALA A 123 -19.13 1.26 11.93
CA ALA A 123 -18.80 -0.04 11.34
C ALA A 123 -18.46 0.08 9.84
N ASN A 124 -19.19 0.92 9.09
CA ASN A 124 -18.90 1.20 7.69
C ASN A 124 -17.57 1.92 7.51
N GLU A 125 -17.24 2.88 8.38
CA GLU A 125 -15.93 3.55 8.38
C GLU A 125 -14.80 2.55 8.60
N LYS A 126 -14.92 1.65 9.57
CA LYS A 126 -13.91 0.60 9.81
C LYS A 126 -13.73 -0.32 8.61
N ARG A 127 -14.83 -0.71 7.95
CA ARG A 127 -14.78 -1.50 6.71
C ARG A 127 -14.08 -0.74 5.59
N LEU A 128 -14.39 0.55 5.41
CA LEU A 128 -13.72 1.43 4.46
C LEU A 128 -12.22 1.51 4.72
N GLN A 129 -11.79 1.67 5.97
CA GLN A 129 -10.36 1.70 6.33
C GLN A 129 -9.66 0.38 5.99
N ASN A 130 -10.33 -0.75 6.24
CA ASN A 130 -9.79 -2.07 5.85
C ASN A 130 -9.61 -2.20 4.33
N GLU A 131 -10.58 -1.73 3.54
CA GLU A 131 -10.49 -1.74 2.07
C GLU A 131 -9.38 -0.81 1.57
N ILE A 132 -9.20 0.37 2.17
CA ILE A 132 -8.09 1.27 1.84
C ILE A 132 -6.75 0.60 2.12
N GLN A 133 -6.61 -0.03 3.28
CA GLN A 133 -5.38 -0.75 3.64
C GLN A 133 -5.12 -1.93 2.70
N LEU A 134 -6.17 -2.67 2.32
CA LEU A 134 -6.08 -3.76 1.36
C LEU A 134 -5.60 -3.24 0.00
N ALA A 135 -6.11 -2.11 -0.48
CA ALA A 135 -5.70 -1.49 -1.73
C ALA A 135 -4.19 -1.16 -1.74
N PHE A 136 -3.69 -0.50 -0.69
CA PHE A 136 -2.26 -0.21 -0.53
C PHE A 136 -1.40 -1.48 -0.48
N ASN A 137 -1.81 -2.45 0.33
CA ASN A 137 -1.08 -3.71 0.49
C ASN A 137 -1.03 -4.50 -0.83
N THR A 138 -2.11 -4.49 -1.61
CA THR A 138 -2.17 -5.20 -2.89
C THR A 138 -1.21 -4.57 -3.91
N VAL A 139 -1.15 -3.23 -3.98
CA VAL A 139 -0.18 -2.54 -4.84
C VAL A 139 1.25 -2.81 -4.38
N ALA A 140 1.53 -2.69 -3.08
CA ALA A 140 2.85 -2.96 -2.53
C ALA A 140 3.30 -4.42 -2.78
N GLN A 141 2.40 -5.38 -2.62
CA GLN A 141 2.66 -6.79 -2.90
C GLN A 141 2.96 -7.02 -4.39
N HIS A 142 2.23 -6.37 -5.29
CA HIS A 142 2.49 -6.46 -6.72
C HIS A 142 3.85 -5.85 -7.09
N ASP A 143 4.15 -4.64 -6.62
CA ASP A 143 5.41 -3.95 -6.89
C ASP A 143 6.61 -4.72 -6.29
N ALA A 144 6.44 -5.34 -5.12
CA ALA A 144 7.44 -6.22 -4.54
C ALA A 144 7.68 -7.48 -5.40
N SER A 145 6.61 -8.12 -5.90
CA SER A 145 6.71 -9.26 -6.80
C SER A 145 7.46 -8.91 -8.08
N VAL A 146 7.13 -7.77 -8.71
CA VAL A 146 7.80 -7.28 -9.93
C VAL A 146 9.28 -6.98 -9.65
N THR A 147 9.58 -6.34 -8.51
CA THR A 147 10.96 -6.05 -8.11
C THR A 147 11.78 -7.32 -7.90
N LEU A 148 11.19 -8.36 -7.29
CA LEU A 148 11.84 -9.65 -7.13
C LEU A 148 12.10 -10.34 -8.47
N GLU A 149 11.16 -10.25 -9.41
CA GLU A 149 11.32 -10.79 -10.76
C GLU A 149 12.43 -10.06 -11.53
N ILE A 150 12.46 -8.72 -11.49
CA ILE A 150 13.55 -7.91 -12.04
C ILE A 150 14.88 -8.28 -11.40
N GLY A 151 14.92 -8.41 -10.07
CA GLY A 151 16.13 -8.81 -9.34
C GLY A 151 16.64 -10.19 -9.76
N ARG A 152 15.75 -11.16 -9.95
CA ARG A 152 16.10 -12.50 -10.45
C ARG A 152 16.61 -12.45 -11.89
N ALA A 153 15.93 -11.71 -12.77
CA ALA A 153 16.37 -11.52 -14.15
C ALA A 153 17.75 -10.87 -14.21
N THR A 154 17.99 -9.85 -13.38
CA THR A 154 19.28 -9.15 -13.26
C THR A 154 20.38 -10.06 -12.71
N GLN A 155 20.04 -10.96 -11.76
CA GLN A 155 20.99 -11.93 -11.23
C GLN A 155 21.42 -12.94 -12.29
N LEU A 156 20.48 -13.45 -13.10
CA LEU A 156 20.77 -14.37 -14.21
C LEU A 156 21.60 -13.68 -15.29
N ASP A 157 21.26 -12.43 -15.62
CA ASP A 157 22.04 -11.61 -16.55
C ASP A 157 23.46 -11.36 -16.03
N SER A 158 23.60 -11.04 -14.73
CA SER A 158 24.91 -10.87 -14.07
C SER A 158 25.75 -12.15 -14.10
N ALA A 159 25.14 -13.32 -13.94
CA ALA A 159 25.85 -14.60 -14.08
C ALA A 159 26.37 -14.80 -15.50
N THR A 160 25.54 -14.51 -16.50
CA THR A 160 25.92 -14.57 -17.92
C THR A 160 27.06 -13.60 -18.24
N MET A 161 26.98 -12.36 -17.74
CA MET A 161 28.02 -11.36 -17.91
C MET A 161 29.35 -11.78 -17.28
N LYS A 162 29.31 -12.40 -16.09
CA LYS A 162 30.52 -12.97 -15.46
C LYS A 162 31.13 -14.09 -16.29
N THR A 163 30.33 -14.94 -16.92
CA THR A 163 30.83 -16.00 -17.81
C THR A 163 31.49 -15.42 -19.05
N ILE A 164 30.87 -14.42 -19.70
CA ILE A 164 31.48 -13.73 -20.85
C ILE A 164 32.79 -13.07 -20.44
N ALA A 165 32.81 -12.35 -19.32
CA ALA A 165 34.02 -11.72 -18.80
C ALA A 165 35.12 -12.75 -18.54
N PHE A 166 34.80 -13.89 -17.94
CA PHE A 166 35.74 -14.99 -17.72
C PHE A 166 36.33 -15.55 -19.02
N VAL A 167 35.48 -15.77 -20.04
CA VAL A 167 35.92 -16.21 -21.38
C VAL A 167 36.87 -15.17 -21.99
N THR A 168 36.49 -13.89 -22.01
CA THR A 168 37.35 -12.84 -22.57
C THR A 168 38.69 -12.75 -21.86
N LEU A 169 38.71 -12.85 -20.53
CA LEU A 169 39.92 -12.77 -19.73
C LEU A 169 40.85 -13.99 -19.92
N THR A 170 40.28 -15.15 -20.28
CA THR A 170 41.05 -16.35 -20.62
C THR A 170 41.70 -16.26 -22.00
N PHE A 171 41.02 -15.67 -22.99
CA PHE A 171 41.49 -15.65 -24.38
C PHE A 171 42.26 -14.38 -24.77
N LEU A 172 42.01 -13.24 -24.12
CA LEU A 172 42.60 -11.96 -24.50
C LEU A 172 44.13 -11.90 -24.29
N PRO A 173 44.70 -12.35 -23.14
CA PRO A 173 46.15 -12.29 -22.93
C PRO A 173 46.95 -13.16 -23.91
N PRO A 174 46.60 -14.44 -24.15
CA PRO A 174 47.26 -15.26 -25.16
C PRO A 174 47.14 -14.69 -26.57
N THR A 175 45.98 -14.14 -26.94
CA THR A 175 45.74 -13.54 -28.27
C THR A 175 46.61 -12.29 -28.47
N PHE A 176 46.71 -11.43 -27.45
CA PHE A 176 47.58 -10.25 -27.50
C PHE A 176 49.06 -10.62 -27.65
N ILE A 177 49.52 -11.61 -26.87
CA ILE A 177 50.87 -12.15 -26.96
C ILE A 177 51.10 -12.76 -28.36
N CYS A 178 50.18 -13.58 -28.86
CA CYS A 178 50.23 -14.14 -30.20
C CYS A 178 50.38 -13.05 -31.28
N ALA A 179 49.61 -11.96 -31.20
CA ALA A 179 49.70 -10.85 -32.16
C ALA A 179 51.08 -10.17 -32.15
N ILE A 180 51.67 -9.92 -30.96
CA ILE A 180 53.03 -9.37 -30.82
C ILE A 180 54.06 -10.32 -31.45
N PHE A 181 53.91 -11.62 -31.23
CA PHE A 181 54.85 -12.62 -31.75
C PHE A 181 54.63 -12.90 -33.26
N SER A 182 53.41 -12.75 -33.77
CA SER A 182 53.07 -12.98 -35.19
C SER A 182 53.78 -12.01 -36.14
N THR A 183 54.18 -10.82 -35.68
CA THR A 183 54.92 -9.86 -36.52
C THR A 183 56.41 -10.19 -36.64
N SER A 184 56.94 -11.08 -35.78
CA SER A 184 58.39 -11.18 -35.55
C SER A 184 58.95 -12.60 -35.54
N PHE A 185 58.12 -13.65 -35.49
CA PHE A 185 58.60 -15.04 -35.28
C PHE A 185 58.48 -16.02 -36.47
N PHE A 186 57.72 -15.69 -37.51
CA PHE A 186 57.66 -16.54 -38.71
C PHE A 186 58.76 -16.13 -39.70
N ASP A 187 59.94 -16.71 -39.55
CA ASP A 187 60.93 -16.77 -40.63
C ASP A 187 60.64 -18.02 -41.47
N PHE A 188 60.03 -17.84 -42.65
CA PHE A 188 59.81 -18.90 -43.62
C PHE A 188 61.12 -19.13 -44.37
N GLY A 189 62.02 -19.89 -43.76
CA GLY A 189 63.25 -20.34 -44.42
C GLY A 189 62.91 -20.94 -45.79
N GLY A 190 63.59 -20.42 -46.82
CA GLY A 190 63.43 -20.85 -48.20
C GLY A 190 63.65 -22.36 -48.37
N ASP A 191 62.89 -22.90 -49.32
CA ASP A 191 62.88 -24.26 -49.85
C ASP A 191 62.41 -25.41 -48.94
N SER A 192 61.18 -25.84 -49.25
CA SER A 192 60.61 -27.17 -49.04
C SER A 192 60.36 -27.63 -47.60
N GLY A 193 59.29 -27.10 -47.00
CA GLY A 193 58.60 -27.74 -45.89
C GLY A 193 58.15 -26.74 -44.84
N TRP A 194 56.90 -26.85 -44.40
CA TRP A 194 56.37 -26.11 -43.26
C TRP A 194 57.19 -26.45 -41.99
N SER A 195 58.25 -25.70 -41.71
CA SER A 195 59.14 -25.92 -40.56
C SER A 195 58.81 -24.94 -39.44
N MET A 196 58.25 -25.46 -38.35
CA MET A 196 57.95 -24.69 -37.13
C MET A 196 59.25 -24.25 -36.44
N SER A 197 59.37 -22.96 -36.08
CA SER A 197 60.56 -22.42 -35.40
C SER A 197 60.79 -23.06 -34.02
N ASN A 198 62.04 -23.44 -33.73
CA ASN A 198 62.45 -24.10 -32.49
C ASN A 198 62.27 -23.21 -31.22
N LYS A 199 61.90 -21.93 -31.39
CA LYS A 199 61.63 -20.97 -30.30
C LYS A 199 60.14 -20.87 -29.93
N PHE A 200 59.26 -21.71 -30.49
CA PHE A 200 57.82 -21.72 -30.17
C PHE A 200 57.52 -21.86 -28.66
N TRP A 201 58.41 -22.48 -27.89
CA TRP A 201 58.27 -22.59 -26.43
C TRP A 201 58.19 -21.24 -25.70
N VAL A 202 58.79 -20.18 -26.25
CA VAL A 202 58.78 -18.82 -25.68
C VAL A 202 57.36 -18.25 -25.58
N TYR A 203 56.47 -18.60 -26.51
CA TYR A 203 55.06 -18.19 -26.45
C TYR A 203 54.40 -18.68 -25.14
N TRP A 204 54.58 -19.95 -24.79
CA TRP A 204 53.96 -20.55 -23.60
C TRP A 204 54.50 -19.96 -22.30
N VAL A 205 55.78 -19.56 -22.27
CA VAL A 205 56.43 -18.93 -21.12
C VAL A 205 55.79 -17.59 -20.76
N PHE A 206 55.28 -16.84 -21.74
CA PHE A 206 54.60 -15.56 -21.47
C PHE A 206 53.09 -15.71 -21.41
N ALA A 207 52.49 -16.51 -22.31
CA ALA A 207 51.04 -16.67 -22.38
C ALA A 207 50.43 -17.24 -21.10
N ILE A 208 51.02 -18.28 -20.51
CA ILE A 208 50.47 -18.92 -19.31
C ILE A 208 50.52 -17.99 -18.10
N PRO A 209 51.68 -17.38 -17.73
CA PRO A 209 51.73 -16.51 -16.56
C PRO A 209 50.84 -15.27 -16.68
N THR A 210 50.76 -14.64 -17.86
CA THR A 210 49.90 -13.46 -18.03
C THR A 210 48.41 -13.81 -17.91
N THR A 211 47.99 -14.99 -18.37
CA THR A 211 46.61 -15.48 -18.22
C THR A 211 46.30 -15.82 -16.76
N VAL A 212 47.24 -16.48 -16.05
CA VAL A 212 47.09 -16.76 -14.62
C VAL A 212 47.02 -15.46 -13.81
N PHE A 213 47.91 -14.51 -14.09
CA PHE A 213 47.94 -13.23 -13.40
C PHE A 213 46.63 -12.44 -13.57
N THR A 214 46.15 -12.30 -14.81
CA THR A 214 44.87 -11.61 -15.08
C THR A 214 43.69 -12.31 -14.40
N THR A 215 43.68 -13.64 -14.35
CA THR A 215 42.62 -14.43 -13.69
C THR A 215 42.64 -14.25 -12.18
N LEU A 216 43.83 -14.29 -11.57
CA LEU A 216 44.01 -14.06 -10.14
C LEU A 216 43.59 -12.64 -9.74
N VAL A 217 43.98 -11.63 -10.52
CA VAL A 217 43.56 -10.24 -10.23
C VAL A 217 42.04 -10.13 -10.22
N TRP A 218 41.34 -10.71 -11.19
CA TRP A 218 39.88 -10.67 -11.26
C TRP A 218 39.20 -11.41 -10.09
N THR A 219 39.66 -12.60 -9.72
CA THR A 219 39.06 -13.39 -8.63
C THR A 219 39.28 -12.77 -7.26
N TYR A 220 40.44 -12.16 -7.01
CA TYR A 220 40.76 -11.53 -5.73
C TYR A 220 40.31 -10.05 -5.63
N TRP A 221 39.95 -9.42 -6.75
CA TRP A 221 39.47 -8.03 -6.80
C TRP A 221 38.36 -7.68 -5.80
N PRO A 222 37.30 -8.51 -5.60
CA PRO A 222 36.23 -8.17 -4.67
C PRO A 222 36.69 -8.12 -3.21
N ASN A 223 37.62 -9.00 -2.83
CA ASN A 223 38.18 -9.05 -1.49
C ASN A 223 39.15 -7.89 -1.25
N ILE A 224 39.99 -7.57 -2.22
CA ILE A 224 40.91 -6.42 -2.18
C ILE A 224 40.09 -5.12 -2.06
N ARG A 225 39.01 -4.98 -2.84
CA ARG A 225 38.12 -3.82 -2.77
C ARG A 225 37.47 -3.66 -1.40
N ARG A 226 36.97 -4.74 -0.77
CA ARG A 226 36.40 -4.66 0.59
C ARG A 226 37.40 -4.18 1.62
N ILE A 227 38.62 -4.72 1.61
CA ILE A 227 39.67 -4.37 2.58
C ILE A 227 40.12 -2.92 2.41
N PHE A 228 40.20 -2.44 1.17
CA PHE A 228 40.64 -1.08 0.89
C PHE A 228 39.58 -0.02 1.27
N PHE A 229 38.29 -0.32 1.07
CA PHE A 229 37.20 0.59 1.41
C PHE A 229 36.81 0.56 2.89
N SER A 230 36.94 -0.56 3.61
CA SER A 230 36.66 -0.59 5.07
C SER A 230 37.73 0.12 5.92
N LYS A 231 38.80 0.62 5.30
CA LYS A 231 39.89 1.34 5.96
C LYS A 231 39.75 2.87 5.84
N ASN A 232 38.76 3.33 5.08
CA ASN A 232 38.49 4.74 4.80
C ASN A 232 37.15 5.25 5.41
N GLU A 233 36.46 4.43 6.19
CA GLU A 233 35.43 4.82 7.17
C GLU A 233 35.98 4.66 8.58
#